data_AF-A0A7J9LBK2-F1
#
_entry.id   AF-A0A7J9LBK2-F1
#
_cell.length_a   1.000
_cell.length_b   1.000
_cell.length_c   1.000
_cell.angle_alpha   90.00
_cell.angle_beta   90.00
_cell.angle_gamma   90.00
#
_symmetry.space_group_name_H-M   'P 1'
#
loop_
_entity.id
_entity.type
_entity.pdbx_description
1 polymer ?
#
loop_
_entity_poly.entity_id
_entity_poly.type
_entity_poly.pdbx_seq_one_letter_code
_entity_poly.pdbx_strand_id
1 'polypeptide(L)' 'MEPTASEIRIDFAPMLRVYQDGRIERILGTQTVPPGLDPETNVESKDVVYSQETAQCVRIYVPGT' A
#
# COMPACT_ATOMS: atom_id res chain seq x y z
N MET A 1 -0.02 24.28 19.88
CA MET A 1 -0.79 24.86 18.76
C MET A 1 -1.52 23.68 18.14
N GLU A 2 -2.83 23.57 18.40
CA GLU A 2 -3.64 22.53 17.77
C GLU A 2 -3.54 22.68 16.25
N PRO A 3 -3.28 21.62 15.47
CA PRO A 3 -3.27 21.73 14.03
C PRO A 3 -4.67 22.18 13.60
N THR A 4 -4.76 23.29 12.87
CA THR A 4 -6.01 23.68 12.22
C THR A 4 -6.45 22.52 11.35
N ALA A 5 -7.63 21.97 11.60
CA ALA A 5 -8.18 20.90 10.79
C ALA A 5 -8.34 21.44 9.36
N SER A 6 -7.41 21.09 8.47
CA SER A 6 -7.50 21.43 7.05
C SER A 6 -8.82 20.89 6.50
N GLU A 7 -9.53 21.69 5.71
CA GLU A 7 -10.77 21.26 5.07
C GLU A 7 -10.53 20.09 4.11
N ILE A 8 -11.50 19.17 4.06
CA ILE A 8 -11.47 18.03 3.14
C ILE A 8 -11.86 18.53 1.74
N ARG A 9 -10.98 18.31 0.76
CA ARG A 9 -11.23 18.61 -0.65
C ARG A 9 -12.00 17.47 -1.33
N ILE A 10 -11.62 16.23 -1.05
CA ILE A 10 -12.27 15.02 -1.57
C ILE A 10 -12.47 14.07 -0.41
N ASP A 11 -13.72 13.72 -0.14
CA ASP A 11 -14.07 12.65 0.80
C ASP A 11 -14.42 11.39 0.01
N PHE A 12 -13.58 10.37 0.14
CA PHE A 12 -13.79 9.04 -0.46
C PHE A 12 -13.78 7.97 0.64
N ALA A 13 -14.38 8.29 1.78
CA ALA A 13 -14.52 7.35 2.88
C ALA A 13 -15.31 6.09 2.45
N PRO A 14 -14.89 4.90 2.90
CA PRO A 14 -13.86 4.64 3.92
C PRO A 14 -12.43 4.49 3.37
N MET A 15 -12.18 4.72 2.08
CA MET A 15 -10.88 4.43 1.45
C MET A 15 -9.82 5.48 1.77
N LEU A 16 -10.08 6.75 1.45
CA LEU A 16 -9.13 7.84 1.64
C LEU A 16 -9.83 9.20 1.75
N ARG A 17 -9.09 10.20 2.23
CA ARG A 17 -9.45 11.61 2.18
C ARG A 17 -8.31 12.42 1.60
N VAL A 18 -8.66 13.43 0.80
CA VAL A 18 -7.71 14.42 0.27
C VAL A 18 -8.06 15.77 0.88
N TYR A 19 -7.08 16.42 1.51
CA TYR A 19 -7.22 17.72 2.14
C TYR A 19 -6.85 18.84 1.17
N GLN A 20 -7.34 20.06 1.42
CA GLN A 20 -7.03 21.23 0.59
C GLN A 20 -5.52 21.55 0.56
N ASP A 21 -4.80 21.24 1.64
CA ASP A 21 -3.35 21.42 1.76
C ASP A 21 -2.51 20.37 0.99
N GLY A 22 -3.17 19.44 0.27
CA GLY A 22 -2.54 18.40 -0.51
C GLY A 22 -2.23 17.12 0.27
N ARG A 23 -2.48 17.08 1.59
CA ARG A 23 -2.33 15.84 2.37
C ARG A 23 -3.35 14.79 1.90
N ILE A 24 -2.91 13.53 1.84
CA ILE A 24 -3.75 12.38 1.56
C ILE A 24 -3.72 11.46 2.79
N GLU A 25 -4.88 11.22 3.40
CA GLU A 25 -5.06 10.23 4.46
C GLU A 25 -5.61 8.94 3.83
N ARG A 26 -4.81 7.87 3.80
CA ARG A 26 -5.23 6.53 3.34
C ARG A 26 -5.73 5.74 4.56
N ILE A 27 -7.03 5.49 4.62
CA ILE A 27 -7.70 4.92 5.79
C ILE A 27 -7.82 3.40 5.68
N LEU A 28 -8.19 2.90 4.49
CA LEU A 28 -8.39 1.47 4.22
C LEU A 28 -7.47 0.97 3.09
N GLY A 29 -7.21 -0.34 3.06
CA GLY A 29 -6.43 -0.99 1.98
C GLY A 29 -4.92 -0.76 2.06
N THR A 30 -4.41 -0.40 3.23
CA THR A 30 -2.97 -0.24 3.52
C THR A 30 -2.34 -1.48 4.15
N GLN A 31 -3.15 -2.52 4.40
CA GLN A 31 -2.68 -3.78 4.96
C GLN A 31 -1.73 -4.47 3.98
N THR A 32 -0.68 -5.09 4.51
CA THR A 32 0.33 -5.81 3.74
C THR A 32 0.52 -7.21 4.28
N VAL A 33 0.83 -8.17 3.40
CA VAL A 33 1.22 -9.53 3.78
C VAL A 33 2.69 -9.75 3.37
N PRO A 34 3.54 -10.32 4.25
CA PRO A 34 4.91 -10.70 3.87
C PRO A 34 4.94 -11.65 2.66
N PRO A 35 6.02 -11.68 1.86
CA PRO A 35 6.19 -12.70 0.85
C PRO A 35 6.44 -14.07 1.52
N GLY A 36 6.04 -15.14 0.86
CA GLY A 36 6.19 -16.52 1.35
C GLY A 36 5.38 -17.53 0.54
N LEU A 37 5.39 -18.78 1.02
CA LEU A 37 4.54 -19.85 0.52
C LEU A 37 3.13 -19.70 1.10
N ASP A 38 2.13 -19.60 0.23
CA ASP A 38 0.73 -19.70 0.60
C ASP A 38 0.32 -21.19 0.64
N PRO A 39 -0.01 -21.75 1.81
CA PRO A 39 -0.36 -23.17 1.94
C PRO A 39 -1.71 -23.52 1.30
N GLU A 40 -2.60 -22.55 1.08
CA GLU A 40 -3.91 -22.80 0.45
C GLU A 40 -3.77 -22.92 -1.07
N THR A 41 -2.91 -22.11 -1.67
CA THR A 41 -2.74 -22.06 -3.14
C THR A 41 -1.46 -22.72 -3.64
N ASN A 42 -0.56 -23.13 -2.74
CA ASN A 42 0.79 -23.63 -3.04
C ASN A 42 1.66 -22.62 -3.85
N VAL A 43 1.34 -21.33 -3.82
CA VAL A 43 2.10 -20.29 -4.53
C VAL A 43 3.20 -19.76 -3.64
N GLU A 44 4.44 -19.77 -4.13
CA GLU A 44 5.57 -19.12 -3.46
C GLU A 44 5.72 -17.68 -3.98
N SER A 45 5.95 -16.74 -3.08
CA SER A 45 6.16 -15.34 -3.42
C SER A 45 7.43 -14.75 -2.82
N LYS A 46 8.06 -13.81 -3.53
CA LYS A 46 9.28 -13.11 -3.09
C LYS A 46 9.32 -11.67 -3.56
N ASP A 47 9.74 -10.77 -2.68
CA ASP A 47 10.01 -9.37 -3.00
C ASP A 47 11.44 -9.19 -3.54
N VAL A 48 11.58 -8.45 -4.63
CA VAL A 48 12.87 -8.13 -5.26
C VAL A 48 12.94 -6.63 -5.54
N VAL A 49 14.08 -6.01 -5.22
CA VAL A 49 14.35 -4.62 -5.58
C VAL A 49 14.56 -4.56 -7.10
N TYR A 50 13.69 -3.82 -7.78
CA TYR A 50 13.80 -3.56 -9.23
C TYR A 50 14.76 -2.42 -9.51
N SER A 51 14.65 -1.32 -8.75
CA SER A 51 15.52 -0.15 -8.87
C SER A 51 15.77 0.46 -7.50
N GLN A 52 17.05 0.59 -7.14
CA GLN A 52 17.47 1.25 -5.92
C GLN A 52 17.30 2.78 -6.02
N GLU A 53 17.56 3.37 -7.19
CA GLU A 53 17.46 4.81 -7.43
C GLU A 53 16.05 5.35 -7.16
N THR A 54 15.04 4.60 -7.58
CA THR A 54 13.62 4.98 -7.43
C THR A 54 12.93 4.25 -6.28
N ALA A 55 13.68 3.48 -5.48
CA ALA A 55 13.17 2.63 -4.40
C ALA A 55 11.99 1.74 -4.82
N GLN A 56 12.03 1.21 -6.05
CA GLN A 56 10.96 0.37 -6.59
C GLN A 56 11.25 -1.11 -6.33
N CYS A 57 10.23 -1.83 -5.88
CA CYS A 57 10.24 -3.27 -5.71
C CYS A 57 9.09 -3.93 -6.48
N VAL A 58 9.27 -5.21 -6.79
CA VAL A 58 8.25 -6.08 -7.38
C VAL A 58 8.12 -7.33 -6.52
N ARG A 59 6.91 -7.89 -6.48
CA ARG A 59 6.68 -9.23 -5.94
C ARG A 59 6.53 -10.22 -7.08
N ILE A 60 7.36 -11.25 -7.07
CA ILE A 60 7.28 -12.38 -8.01
C ILE A 60 6.46 -13.47 -7.34
N TYR A 61 5.54 -14.07 -8.09
CA TYR A 61 4.72 -15.21 -7.67
C TYR A 61 5.04 -16.40 -8.57
N VAL A 62 5.33 -17.54 -7.97
CA VAL A 62 5.66 -18.79 -8.65
C VAL A 62 4.63 -19.84 -8.25
N PRO A 63 3.84 -20.38 -9.19
CA PRO A 63 2.91 -21.47 -8.90
C PRO A 63 3.67 -22.70 -8.40
N GLY A 64 3.17 -23.33 -7.34
CA GLY A 64 3.61 -24.66 -6.95
C GLY A 64 3.15 -25.71 -7.98
N THR A 65 3.99 -26.71 -8.21
CA THR A 65 3.62 -27.93 -8.95
C THR A 65 2.72 -28.83 -8.15
#